data_AF-A0A654AUK1-F1
#
_entry.id   AF-A0A654AUK1-F1
#
_cell.length_a   1.000
_cell.length_b   1.000
_cell.length_c   1.000
_cell.angle_alpha   90.00
_cell.angle_beta   90.00
_cell.angle_gamma   90.00
#
_symmetry.space_group_name_H-M   'P 1'
#
loop_
_entity.id
_entity.type
_entity.pdbx_description
1 polymer ?
#
loop_
_entity_poly.entity_id
_entity_poly.type
_entity_poly.pdbx_seq_one_letter_code
_entity_poly.pdbx_strand_id
1 'polypeptide(L)'
;MVPGRKVPSVVKRIALGNLATDQMDEPITELVISSGALAFRPVGTFLMAILGFAALTEVYNSGPASRWALDDTAILDAHACGLRLEVAPALLAASMTSNGWPERISFRSALLPPPDEPSQLKLGALEHFLFGLSQGLLTSFYEDNRKSVEDTYGKFSSGWPTAWSFGRVVRNALSHGGRLEIRGPLHVSWKQLSYTQADHGRRIINSDIWPGDLIILLTEMEAQLPGATRTS
;
A
#
# COMPACT_ATOMS: atom_id res chain seq x y z
N MET A 1 -19.86 43.35 -6.04
CA MET A 1 -18.71 42.57 -5.53
C MET A 1 -19.26 41.39 -4.74
N VAL A 2 -19.08 40.17 -5.23
CA VAL A 2 -19.41 38.96 -4.45
C VAL A 2 -18.21 38.69 -3.54
N PRO A 3 -18.39 38.60 -2.21
CA PRO A 3 -17.28 38.29 -1.31
C PRO A 3 -16.64 36.96 -1.73
N GLY A 4 -15.32 36.98 -1.90
CA GLY A 4 -14.55 35.85 -2.42
C GLY A 4 -14.81 34.59 -1.61
N ARG A 5 -15.39 33.58 -2.26
CA ARG A 5 -15.58 32.25 -1.68
C ARG A 5 -14.18 31.70 -1.39
N LYS A 6 -13.77 31.65 -0.12
CA LYS A 6 -12.56 30.94 0.29
C LYS A 6 -12.70 29.51 -0.22
N VAL A 7 -11.82 29.10 -1.12
CA VAL A 7 -11.70 27.69 -1.51
C VAL A 7 -11.29 26.95 -0.24
N PRO A 8 -12.07 25.95 0.23
CA PRO A 8 -11.67 25.18 1.39
C PRO A 8 -10.28 24.59 1.14
N SER A 9 -9.41 24.67 2.14
CA SER A 9 -8.09 24.06 2.09
C SER A 9 -8.26 22.54 2.07
N VAL A 10 -7.67 21.87 1.09
CA VAL A 10 -7.54 20.41 1.03
C VAL A 10 -7.01 19.90 2.37
N VAL A 11 -7.79 19.09 3.08
CA VAL A 11 -7.40 18.56 4.39
C VAL A 11 -6.75 17.19 4.18
N LYS A 12 -5.46 17.10 4.52
CA LYS A 12 -4.75 15.83 4.66
C LYS A 12 -5.12 15.24 6.01
N ARG A 13 -5.93 14.18 6.01
CA ARG A 13 -6.39 13.56 7.28
C ARG A 13 -5.52 12.39 7.71
N ILE A 14 -4.81 11.78 6.75
CA ILE A 14 -3.86 10.69 7.01
C ILE A 14 -2.64 10.89 6.11
N ALA A 15 -1.45 10.72 6.70
CA ALA A 15 -0.23 10.58 5.95
C ALA A 15 0.65 9.49 6.57
N LEU A 16 0.91 8.43 5.81
CA LEU A 16 1.80 7.33 6.19
C LEU A 16 3.01 7.37 5.26
N GLY A 17 4.09 8.03 5.70
CA GLY A 17 5.22 8.26 4.82
C GLY A 17 6.25 9.26 5.36
N ASN A 18 7.03 9.83 4.45
CA ASN A 18 7.96 10.90 4.74
C ASN A 18 7.20 12.24 4.77
N LEU A 19 6.91 12.72 5.97
CA LEU A 19 6.17 13.96 6.18
C LEU A 19 7.01 15.23 5.97
N ALA A 20 8.33 15.12 5.72
CA ALA A 20 9.18 16.28 5.48
C ALA A 20 8.83 17.00 4.17
N THR A 21 8.32 16.26 3.18
CA THR A 21 7.98 16.79 1.86
C THR A 21 6.47 16.91 1.74
N ASP A 22 5.92 18.08 2.05
CA ASP A 22 4.46 18.29 2.02
C ASP A 22 3.92 18.71 0.63
N GLN A 23 4.83 19.14 -0.26
CA GLN A 23 4.53 19.44 -1.65
C GLN A 23 4.67 18.18 -2.50
N MET A 24 3.63 17.89 -3.28
CA MET A 24 3.74 17.02 -4.44
C MET A 24 4.04 17.89 -5.66
N ASP A 25 5.03 17.47 -6.44
CA ASP A 25 5.12 17.87 -7.84
C ASP A 25 3.86 17.41 -8.60
N GLU A 26 3.65 17.91 -9.82
CA GLU A 26 2.49 17.53 -10.62
C GLU A 26 2.35 16.00 -10.71
N PRO A 27 1.12 15.46 -10.55
CA PRO A 27 0.89 14.03 -10.56
C PRO A 27 1.34 13.45 -11.91
N ILE A 28 2.12 12.38 -11.84
CA ILE A 28 2.80 11.82 -13.01
C ILE A 28 1.93 10.75 -13.65
N THR A 29 1.25 9.93 -12.84
CA THR A 29 0.34 8.88 -13.30
C THR A 29 -0.80 8.64 -12.31
N GLU A 30 -1.90 8.08 -12.81
CA GLU A 30 -3.01 7.56 -12.00
C GLU A 30 -2.88 6.03 -11.88
N LEU A 31 -2.91 5.49 -10.67
CA LEU A 31 -3.06 4.05 -10.42
C LEU A 31 -4.54 3.78 -10.14
N VAL A 32 -5.17 2.97 -10.99
CA VAL A 32 -6.60 2.62 -10.86
C VAL A 32 -6.75 1.13 -10.61
N ILE A 33 -7.45 0.77 -9.53
CA ILE A 33 -7.82 -0.60 -9.21
C ILE A 33 -9.33 -0.74 -9.37
N SER A 34 -9.76 -1.39 -10.44
CA SER A 34 -11.18 -1.62 -10.74
C SER A 34 -11.79 -2.70 -9.85
N SER A 35 -13.10 -2.66 -9.61
CA SER A 35 -13.84 -3.64 -8.79
C SER A 35 -13.74 -5.10 -9.25
N GLY A 36 -13.40 -5.33 -10.52
CA GLY A 36 -13.13 -6.67 -11.07
C GLY A 36 -11.70 -7.19 -10.81
N ALA A 37 -10.80 -6.35 -10.31
CA ALA A 37 -9.43 -6.74 -9.99
C ALA A 37 -9.38 -7.58 -8.71
N LEU A 38 -8.51 -8.58 -8.68
CA LEU A 38 -8.27 -9.45 -7.53
C LEU A 38 -7.71 -8.67 -6.33
N ALA A 39 -6.89 -7.65 -6.59
CA ALA A 39 -6.35 -6.78 -5.54
C ALA A 39 -7.38 -5.78 -4.97
N PHE A 40 -8.53 -5.59 -5.63
CA PHE A 40 -9.51 -4.56 -5.28
C PHE A 40 -10.02 -4.67 -3.84
N ARG A 41 -10.56 -5.84 -3.47
CA ARG A 41 -11.15 -6.03 -2.13
C ARG A 41 -10.09 -6.01 -1.02
N PRO A 42 -8.92 -6.68 -1.17
CA PRO A 42 -7.84 -6.56 -0.20
C PRO A 42 -7.40 -5.11 0.01
N VAL A 43 -7.14 -4.35 -1.07
CA VAL A 43 -6.71 -2.95 -0.98
C VAL A 43 -7.80 -2.07 -0.38
N GLY A 44 -9.05 -2.19 -0.81
CA GLY A 44 -10.15 -1.40 -0.25
C GLY A 44 -10.39 -1.67 1.24
N THR A 45 -10.26 -2.93 1.68
CA THR A 45 -10.35 -3.32 3.10
C THR A 45 -9.20 -2.71 3.91
N PHE A 46 -7.97 -2.80 3.39
CA PHE A 46 -6.78 -2.21 3.99
C PHE A 46 -6.92 -0.70 4.16
N LEU A 47 -7.35 0.00 3.10
CA LEU A 47 -7.60 1.44 3.13
C LEU A 47 -8.70 1.79 4.15
N MET A 48 -9.84 1.10 4.15
CA MET A 48 -10.89 1.42 5.13
C MET A 48 -10.47 1.16 6.57
N ALA A 49 -9.63 0.15 6.84
CA ALA A 49 -9.11 -0.06 8.18
C ALA A 49 -8.24 1.12 8.63
N ILE A 50 -7.40 1.66 7.74
CA ILE A 50 -6.59 2.87 8.02
C ILE A 50 -7.48 4.10 8.20
N LEU A 51 -8.46 4.32 7.32
CA LEU A 51 -9.41 5.43 7.42
C LEU A 51 -10.24 5.37 8.70
N GLY A 52 -10.66 4.17 9.11
CA GLY A 52 -11.36 3.93 10.37
C GLY A 52 -10.50 4.26 11.58
N PHE A 53 -9.21 3.92 11.55
CA PHE A 53 -8.29 4.28 12.64
C PHE A 53 -8.11 5.80 12.77
N ALA A 54 -8.01 6.53 11.66
CA ALA A 54 -7.94 7.99 11.70
C ALA A 54 -9.23 8.62 12.23
N ALA A 55 -10.39 8.14 11.80
CA ALA A 55 -11.67 8.57 12.34
C ALA A 55 -11.77 8.29 13.85
N LEU A 56 -11.28 7.13 14.32
CA LEU A 56 -11.22 6.82 15.75
C LEU A 56 -10.29 7.79 16.51
N THR A 57 -9.17 8.17 15.90
CA THR A 57 -8.24 9.15 16.47
C THR A 57 -8.88 10.53 16.60
N GLU A 58 -9.68 10.95 15.61
CA GLU A 58 -10.48 12.18 15.71
C GLU A 58 -11.52 12.10 16.84
N VAL A 59 -12.24 10.96 16.94
CA VAL A 59 -13.17 10.70 18.04
C VAL A 59 -12.51 10.87 19.40
N TYR A 60 -11.31 10.31 19.55
CA TYR A 60 -10.55 10.36 20.80
C TYR A 60 -10.08 11.77 21.15
N ASN A 61 -9.59 12.54 20.18
CA ASN A 61 -8.97 13.84 20.43
C ASN A 61 -9.95 15.02 20.45
N SER A 62 -11.00 14.97 19.64
CA SER A 62 -11.81 16.15 19.28
C SER A 62 -13.33 15.93 19.37
N GLY A 63 -13.79 14.73 19.73
CA GLY A 63 -15.20 14.36 19.69
C GLY A 63 -15.61 13.82 18.31
N PRO A 64 -16.91 13.81 17.95
CA PRO A 64 -17.41 13.06 16.79
C PRO A 64 -16.58 13.25 15.51
N ALA A 65 -16.18 12.14 14.87
CA ALA A 65 -15.42 12.20 13.62
C ALA A 65 -16.20 12.94 12.54
N SER A 66 -15.51 13.81 11.81
CA SER A 66 -16.07 14.50 10.66
C SER A 66 -16.25 13.54 9.49
N ARG A 67 -17.29 13.75 8.67
CA ARG A 67 -17.46 13.01 7.42
C ARG A 67 -16.27 13.29 6.50
N TRP A 68 -15.89 12.30 5.69
CA TRP A 68 -14.89 12.47 4.65
C TRP A 68 -15.42 13.39 3.55
N ALA A 69 -14.81 14.56 3.40
CA ALA A 69 -15.14 15.51 2.35
C ALA A 69 -14.54 15.05 1.01
N LEU A 70 -15.11 15.52 -0.12
CA LEU A 70 -14.64 15.13 -1.46
C LEU A 70 -13.20 15.56 -1.76
N ASP A 71 -12.75 16.61 -1.09
CA ASP A 71 -11.41 17.18 -1.16
C ASP A 71 -10.49 16.69 -0.04
N ASP A 72 -10.96 15.84 0.88
CA ASP A 72 -10.08 15.17 1.83
C ASP A 72 -9.11 14.23 1.09
N THR A 73 -7.90 14.10 1.61
CA THR A 73 -6.89 13.20 1.06
C THR A 73 -6.26 12.32 2.13
N ALA A 74 -5.96 11.09 1.74
CA ALA A 74 -5.08 10.19 2.49
C ALA A 74 -3.84 9.88 1.66
N ILE A 75 -2.68 9.96 2.30
CA ILE A 75 -1.36 9.82 1.69
C ILE A 75 -0.71 8.52 2.17
N LEU A 76 -0.21 7.73 1.22
CA LEU A 76 0.56 6.52 1.45
C LEU A 76 1.83 6.58 0.61
N ASP A 77 2.97 6.74 1.26
CA ASP A 77 4.25 6.73 0.55
C ASP A 77 4.67 5.28 0.27
N ALA A 78 5.29 5.09 -0.89
CA ALA A 78 5.86 3.87 -1.41
C ALA A 78 7.37 4.08 -1.54
N HIS A 79 8.08 3.80 -0.44
CA HIS A 79 9.50 4.07 -0.30
C HIS A 79 10.32 3.32 -1.35
N ALA A 80 10.11 2.02 -1.52
CA ALA A 80 10.82 1.19 -2.50
C ALA A 80 10.56 1.63 -3.94
N CYS A 81 9.37 2.17 -4.21
CA CYS A 81 9.00 2.69 -5.53
C CYS A 81 9.42 4.14 -5.78
N GLY A 82 9.80 4.89 -4.73
CA GLY A 82 10.03 6.33 -4.84
C GLY A 82 8.78 7.12 -5.22
N LEU A 83 7.61 6.69 -4.75
CA LEU A 83 6.31 7.28 -5.11
C LEU A 83 5.49 7.65 -3.88
N ARG A 84 4.68 8.70 -4.01
CA ARG A 84 3.57 9.02 -3.11
C ARG A 84 2.27 8.61 -3.77
N LEU A 85 1.41 7.89 -3.05
CA LEU A 85 0.05 7.57 -3.47
C LEU A 85 -0.94 8.42 -2.67
N GLU A 86 -1.74 9.21 -3.37
CA GLU A 86 -2.86 9.96 -2.78
C GLU A 86 -4.19 9.35 -3.19
N VAL A 87 -5.04 9.05 -2.21
CA VAL A 87 -6.41 8.57 -2.45
C VAL A 87 -7.41 9.56 -1.88
N ALA A 88 -8.49 9.81 -2.65
CA ALA A 88 -9.66 10.54 -2.18
C ALA A 88 -10.60 9.55 -1.46
N PRO A 89 -10.69 9.58 -0.12
CA PRO A 89 -11.32 8.52 0.66
C PRO A 89 -12.86 8.60 0.65
N ALA A 90 -13.44 9.74 0.28
CA ALA A 90 -14.87 9.99 0.40
C ALA A 90 -15.74 8.94 -0.30
N LEU A 91 -15.39 8.55 -1.52
CA LEU A 91 -16.15 7.54 -2.28
C LEU A 91 -16.03 6.15 -1.63
N LEU A 92 -14.82 5.74 -1.27
CA LEU A 92 -14.59 4.45 -0.61
C LEU A 92 -15.35 4.37 0.72
N ALA A 93 -15.24 5.40 1.56
CA ALA A 93 -15.92 5.48 2.84
C ALA A 93 -17.44 5.51 2.69
N ALA A 94 -17.99 6.33 1.78
CA ALA A 94 -19.43 6.42 1.57
C ALA A 94 -20.03 5.10 1.06
N SER A 95 -19.36 4.44 0.11
CA SER A 95 -19.78 3.13 -0.39
C SER A 95 -19.75 2.07 0.71
N MET A 96 -18.64 1.94 1.45
CA MET A 96 -18.48 0.87 2.44
C MET A 96 -19.34 1.08 3.70
N THR A 97 -19.56 2.33 4.13
CA THR A 97 -20.50 2.63 5.23
C THR A 97 -21.96 2.38 4.87
N SER A 98 -22.27 2.31 3.57
CA SER A 98 -23.57 1.93 3.03
C SER A 98 -23.65 0.44 2.65
N ASN A 99 -22.75 -0.40 3.20
CA ASN A 99 -22.64 -1.83 2.89
C ASN A 99 -22.40 -2.15 1.39
N GLY A 100 -21.80 -1.23 0.64
CA GLY A 100 -21.44 -1.37 -0.76
C GLY A 100 -19.94 -1.32 -1.02
N TRP A 101 -19.56 -1.40 -2.30
CA TRP A 101 -18.20 -1.19 -2.78
C TRP A 101 -18.21 -0.12 -3.88
N PRO A 102 -17.18 0.73 -3.99
CA PRO A 102 -17.06 1.62 -5.14
C PRO A 102 -16.76 0.81 -6.41
N GLU A 103 -16.93 1.42 -7.59
CA GLU A 103 -16.59 0.76 -8.86
C GLU A 103 -15.08 0.62 -9.08
N ARG A 104 -14.30 1.53 -8.49
CA ARG A 104 -12.83 1.59 -8.58
C ARG A 104 -12.23 2.32 -7.38
N ILE A 105 -10.95 2.08 -7.12
CA ILE A 105 -10.10 2.84 -6.22
C ILE A 105 -9.04 3.53 -7.08
N SER A 106 -8.99 4.86 -7.05
CA SER A 106 -8.02 5.67 -7.79
C SER A 106 -7.00 6.28 -6.85
N PHE A 107 -5.73 6.18 -7.23
CA PHE A 107 -4.63 6.89 -6.58
C PHE A 107 -4.01 7.87 -7.57
N ARG A 108 -3.82 9.11 -7.16
CA ARG A 108 -2.87 10.00 -7.83
C ARG A 108 -1.48 9.65 -7.35
N SER A 109 -0.52 9.57 -8.25
CA SER A 109 0.86 9.30 -7.87
C SER A 109 1.81 10.42 -8.28
N ALA A 110 2.78 10.70 -7.43
CA ALA A 110 3.90 11.60 -7.73
C ALA A 110 5.20 10.99 -7.25
N LEU A 111 6.31 11.40 -7.89
CA LEU A 111 7.63 11.02 -7.43
C LEU A 111 7.90 11.62 -6.06
N LEU A 112 8.55 10.84 -5.20
CA LEU A 112 9.13 11.33 -3.98
C LEU A 112 10.64 11.51 -4.19
N PRO A 113 11.22 12.60 -3.66
CA PRO A 113 12.66 12.67 -3.56
C PRO A 113 13.16 11.49 -2.70
N PRO A 114 14.33 10.92 -3.01
CA PRO A 114 14.95 9.92 -2.15
C PRO A 114 15.05 10.48 -0.73
N PRO A 115 14.74 9.69 0.31
CA PRO A 115 14.91 10.16 1.67
C PRO A 115 16.41 10.37 1.95
N ASP A 116 16.73 11.43 2.70
CA ASP A 116 18.12 11.77 3.06
C ASP A 116 18.80 10.68 3.91
N GLU A 117 18.00 9.87 4.62
CA GLU A 117 18.47 8.77 5.46
C GLU A 117 17.57 7.53 5.33
N PRO A 118 18.08 6.32 5.64
CA PRO A 118 17.26 5.13 5.79
C PRO A 118 16.16 5.40 6.83
N SER A 119 14.93 5.58 6.36
CA SER A 119 13.83 6.05 7.21
C SER A 119 12.93 4.90 7.59
N GLN A 120 13.04 4.46 8.84
CA GLN A 120 11.97 3.68 9.46
C GLN A 120 10.80 4.62 9.76
N LEU A 121 9.58 4.21 9.38
CA LEU A 121 8.39 4.99 9.72
C LEU A 121 8.23 5.06 11.24
N LYS A 122 8.17 6.28 11.78
CA LYS A 122 7.96 6.53 13.21
C LYS A 122 6.46 6.45 13.55
N LEU A 123 5.93 5.22 13.53
CA LEU A 123 4.48 4.97 13.66
C LEU A 123 4.00 4.89 15.13
N GLY A 124 4.91 4.67 16.09
CA GLY A 124 4.53 4.49 17.49
C GLY A 124 3.51 3.34 17.65
N ALA A 125 2.40 3.59 18.36
CA ALA A 125 1.35 2.60 18.58
C ALA A 125 0.70 2.09 17.28
N LEU A 126 0.74 2.88 16.19
CA LEU A 126 0.19 2.51 14.90
C LEU A 126 1.01 1.40 14.20
N GLU A 127 2.25 1.17 14.64
CA GLU A 127 3.16 0.20 14.02
C GLU A 127 2.61 -1.22 14.02
N HIS A 128 2.11 -1.70 15.17
CA HIS A 128 1.54 -3.04 15.29
C HIS A 128 0.23 -3.19 14.51
N PHE A 129 -0.60 -2.15 14.51
CA PHE A 129 -1.84 -2.12 13.76
C PHE A 129 -1.57 -2.22 12.25
N LEU A 130 -0.71 -1.35 11.73
CA LEU A 130 -0.33 -1.38 10.31
C LEU A 130 0.35 -2.69 9.93
N PHE A 131 1.22 -3.24 10.80
CA PHE A 131 1.82 -4.54 10.57
C PHE A 131 0.77 -5.65 10.39
N GLY A 132 -0.23 -5.71 11.28
CA GLY A 132 -1.32 -6.67 11.17
C GLY A 132 -2.16 -6.50 9.89
N LEU A 133 -2.46 -5.25 9.51
CA LEU A 133 -3.15 -4.95 8.26
C LEU A 133 -2.33 -5.36 7.02
N SER A 134 -1.04 -5.04 7.00
CA SER A 134 -0.12 -5.44 5.93
C SER A 134 0.00 -6.96 5.81
N GLN A 135 0.04 -7.66 6.95
CA GLN A 135 0.07 -9.11 6.99
C GLN A 135 -1.20 -9.70 6.36
N GLY A 136 -2.38 -9.23 6.78
CA GLY A 136 -3.65 -9.66 6.20
C GLY A 136 -3.74 -9.37 4.70
N LEU A 137 -3.39 -8.15 4.29
CA LEU A 137 -3.42 -7.71 2.90
C LEU A 137 -2.61 -8.64 1.98
N LEU A 138 -1.31 -8.79 2.24
CA LEU A 138 -0.42 -9.52 1.34
C LEU A 138 -0.58 -11.03 1.47
N THR A 139 -0.75 -11.55 2.70
CA THR A 139 -0.79 -13.00 2.92
C THR A 139 -2.03 -13.61 2.30
N SER A 140 -3.20 -13.00 2.47
CA SER A 140 -4.43 -13.49 1.84
C SER A 140 -4.32 -13.47 0.32
N PHE A 141 -3.91 -12.34 -0.27
CA PHE A 141 -3.74 -12.24 -1.72
C PHE A 141 -2.75 -13.28 -2.27
N TYR A 142 -1.61 -13.47 -1.59
CA TYR A 142 -0.60 -14.43 -2.00
C TYR A 142 -1.13 -15.86 -1.94
N GLU A 143 -1.74 -16.29 -0.82
CA GLU A 143 -2.22 -17.67 -0.67
C GLU A 143 -3.37 -18.01 -1.61
N ASP A 144 -4.30 -17.08 -1.83
CA ASP A 144 -5.46 -17.27 -2.71
C ASP A 144 -5.04 -17.50 -4.17
N ASN A 145 -3.90 -16.91 -4.58
CA ASN A 145 -3.45 -16.92 -5.97
C ASN A 145 -2.21 -17.78 -6.21
N ARG A 146 -1.53 -18.27 -5.15
CA ARG A 146 -0.29 -19.07 -5.26
C ARG A 146 -0.44 -20.26 -6.18
N LYS A 147 -1.57 -20.96 -6.10
CA LYS A 147 -1.82 -22.14 -6.93
C LYS A 147 -1.79 -21.81 -8.43
N SER A 148 -2.39 -20.69 -8.85
CA SER A 148 -2.39 -20.25 -10.25
C SER A 148 -0.98 -19.97 -10.76
N VAL A 149 -0.15 -19.37 -9.90
CA VAL A 149 1.28 -19.10 -10.18
C VAL A 149 2.07 -20.40 -10.28
N GLU A 150 1.88 -21.32 -9.34
CA GLU A 150 2.55 -22.64 -9.34
C GLU A 150 2.16 -23.48 -10.57
N ASP A 151 0.88 -23.45 -10.96
CA ASP A 151 0.38 -24.18 -12.13
C ASP A 151 0.96 -23.61 -13.44
N THR A 152 1.35 -22.32 -13.46
CA THR A 152 1.85 -21.63 -14.67
C THR A 152 3.37 -21.60 -14.77
N TYR A 153 4.05 -21.24 -13.68
CA TYR A 153 5.50 -21.03 -13.65
C TYR A 153 6.25 -22.19 -12.97
N GLY A 154 5.51 -23.22 -12.55
CA GLY A 154 6.03 -24.37 -11.83
C GLY A 154 6.06 -24.17 -10.31
N LYS A 155 6.20 -25.28 -9.58
CA LYS A 155 6.22 -25.30 -8.11
C LYS A 155 7.45 -24.62 -7.49
N PHE A 156 8.56 -24.57 -8.23
CA PHE A 156 9.80 -23.97 -7.74
C PHE A 156 9.84 -22.49 -8.07
N SER A 157 10.13 -21.66 -7.06
CA SER A 157 10.11 -20.20 -7.20
C SER A 157 11.19 -19.62 -8.13
N SER A 158 12.15 -20.43 -8.59
CA SER A 158 13.23 -19.96 -9.48
C SER A 158 12.73 -19.49 -10.85
N GLY A 159 11.55 -19.94 -11.29
CA GLY A 159 10.91 -19.52 -12.54
C GLY A 159 9.82 -18.47 -12.37
N TRP A 160 9.55 -18.02 -11.14
CA TRP A 160 8.44 -17.10 -10.89
C TRP A 160 8.77 -15.68 -11.32
N PRO A 161 7.77 -14.92 -11.81
CA PRO A 161 7.92 -13.50 -12.08
C PRO A 161 8.48 -12.71 -10.90
N THR A 162 9.17 -11.61 -11.19
CA THR A 162 9.90 -10.83 -10.17
C THR A 162 9.01 -10.34 -9.02
N ALA A 163 7.80 -9.85 -9.31
CA ALA A 163 6.89 -9.37 -8.24
C ALA A 163 6.41 -10.52 -7.36
N TRP A 164 6.14 -11.70 -7.93
CA TRP A 164 5.78 -12.91 -7.18
C TRP A 164 6.94 -13.46 -6.33
N SER A 165 8.13 -13.50 -6.90
CA SER A 165 9.35 -13.91 -6.20
C SER A 165 9.64 -13.00 -5.00
N PHE A 166 9.50 -11.68 -5.18
CA PHE A 166 9.64 -10.70 -4.11
C PHE A 166 8.49 -10.78 -3.10
N GLY A 167 7.24 -10.87 -3.57
CA GLY A 167 6.04 -11.04 -2.75
C GLY A 167 6.12 -12.24 -1.82
N ARG A 168 6.70 -13.36 -2.27
CA ARG A 168 7.01 -14.52 -1.41
C ARG A 168 7.95 -14.17 -0.26
N VAL A 169 8.99 -13.38 -0.52
CA VAL A 169 9.95 -12.93 0.49
C VAL A 169 9.28 -12.00 1.50
N VAL A 170 8.45 -11.06 1.03
CA VAL A 170 7.70 -10.14 1.90
C VAL A 170 6.68 -10.90 2.75
N ARG A 171 5.92 -11.85 2.16
CA ARG A 171 4.99 -12.73 2.87
C ARG A 171 5.69 -13.55 3.95
N ASN A 172 6.85 -14.11 3.65
CA ASN A 172 7.65 -14.81 4.67
C ASN A 172 8.10 -13.86 5.77
N ALA A 173 8.57 -12.65 5.44
CA ALA A 173 8.96 -11.67 6.44
C ALA A 173 7.79 -11.28 7.37
N LEU A 174 6.58 -11.08 6.82
CA LEU A 174 5.36 -10.84 7.60
C LEU A 174 5.04 -12.00 8.56
N SER A 175 5.34 -13.24 8.17
CA SER A 175 5.18 -14.41 9.05
C SER A 175 6.23 -14.48 10.17
N HIS A 176 7.34 -13.73 10.03
CA HIS A 176 8.47 -13.69 10.96
C HIS A 176 8.67 -12.29 11.58
N GLY A 177 7.56 -11.62 11.94
CA GLY A 177 7.62 -10.34 12.67
C GLY A 177 8.18 -9.18 11.84
N GLY A 178 8.10 -9.27 10.52
CA GLY A 178 8.60 -8.28 9.57
C GLY A 178 10.10 -8.39 9.27
N ARG A 179 10.73 -9.50 9.64
CA ARG A 179 12.16 -9.76 9.41
C ARG A 179 12.38 -10.80 8.33
N LEU A 180 13.40 -10.60 7.49
CA LEU A 180 13.79 -11.55 6.45
C LEU A 180 14.21 -12.90 7.06
N GLU A 181 13.58 -13.97 6.60
CA GLU A 181 13.95 -15.36 6.93
C GLU A 181 14.53 -16.04 5.69
N ILE A 182 15.85 -15.95 5.53
CA ILE A 182 16.58 -16.49 4.36
C ILE A 182 17.52 -17.60 4.84
N ARG A 183 17.23 -18.86 4.51
CA ARG A 183 17.97 -20.06 4.99
C ARG A 183 18.97 -20.64 3.99
N GLY A 184 19.06 -20.09 2.79
CA GLY A 184 19.91 -20.59 1.72
C GLY A 184 20.24 -19.51 0.71
N PRO A 185 20.92 -19.86 -0.40
CA PRO A 185 21.27 -18.90 -1.43
C PRO A 185 19.99 -18.32 -2.04
N LEU A 186 19.80 -17.02 -1.86
CA LEU A 186 18.71 -16.24 -2.41
C LEU A 186 19.30 -14.94 -2.96
N HIS A 187 18.83 -14.54 -4.14
CA HIS A 187 18.97 -13.18 -4.63
C HIS A 187 17.63 -12.80 -5.26
N VAL A 188 17.00 -11.75 -4.73
CA VAL A 188 15.77 -11.20 -5.28
C VAL A 188 15.89 -9.69 -5.33
N SER A 189 15.36 -9.09 -6.39
CA SER A 189 15.31 -7.64 -6.57
C SER A 189 13.91 -7.20 -6.94
N TRP A 190 13.46 -6.07 -6.41
CA TRP A 190 12.22 -5.43 -6.80
C TRP A 190 12.35 -3.92 -6.60
N LYS A 191 12.14 -3.16 -7.67
CA LYS A 191 12.42 -1.71 -7.70
C LYS A 191 13.85 -1.44 -7.24
N GLN A 192 14.05 -0.54 -6.27
CA GLN A 192 15.37 -0.21 -5.71
C GLN A 192 15.83 -1.17 -4.61
N LEU A 193 15.03 -2.19 -4.27
CA LEU A 193 15.38 -3.15 -3.23
C LEU A 193 16.04 -4.39 -3.82
N SER A 194 17.07 -4.87 -3.14
CA SER A 194 17.67 -6.18 -3.39
C SER A 194 17.96 -6.86 -2.06
N TYR A 195 17.60 -8.14 -1.96
CA TYR A 195 17.85 -8.95 -0.79
C TYR A 195 18.65 -10.19 -1.15
N THR A 196 19.61 -10.50 -0.29
CA THR A 196 20.49 -11.66 -0.38
C THR A 196 20.49 -12.43 0.94
N GLN A 197 21.19 -13.56 0.99
CA GLN A 197 21.41 -14.27 2.25
C GLN A 197 22.08 -13.42 3.34
N ALA A 198 22.88 -12.42 2.97
CA ALA A 198 23.52 -11.51 3.91
C ALA A 198 22.51 -10.62 4.66
N ASP A 199 21.30 -10.46 4.12
CA ASP A 199 20.23 -9.65 4.70
C ASP A 199 19.32 -10.44 5.68
N HIS A 200 19.67 -11.70 6.00
CA HIS A 200 18.92 -12.50 6.97
C HIS A 200 18.72 -11.75 8.30
N GLY A 201 17.49 -11.75 8.83
CA GLY A 201 17.12 -11.07 10.08
C GLY A 201 16.87 -9.56 9.95
N ARG A 202 17.18 -8.95 8.80
CA ARG A 202 16.88 -7.53 8.51
C ARG A 202 15.38 -7.30 8.57
N ARG A 203 14.97 -6.24 9.24
CA ARG A 203 13.58 -5.80 9.28
C ARG A 203 13.27 -5.03 8.00
N ILE A 204 12.18 -5.39 7.31
CA ILE A 204 11.82 -4.78 6.03
C ILE A 204 10.43 -4.14 6.02
N ILE A 205 9.51 -4.56 6.90
CA ILE A 205 8.14 -4.00 6.96
C ILE A 205 8.17 -2.69 7.74
N ASN A 206 7.55 -1.64 7.20
CA ASN A 206 7.57 -0.25 7.70
C ASN A 206 8.97 0.36 7.81
N SER A 207 9.94 -0.21 7.10
CA SER A 207 11.34 0.22 7.01
C SER A 207 11.75 0.31 5.55
N ASP A 208 12.04 -0.82 4.92
CA ASP A 208 12.35 -0.86 3.48
C ASP A 208 11.07 -0.80 2.61
N ILE A 209 9.99 -1.41 3.10
CA ILE A 209 8.69 -1.55 2.44
C ILE A 209 7.62 -0.83 3.26
N TRP A 210 7.01 0.17 2.68
CA TRP A 210 5.97 1.00 3.28
C TRP A 210 4.57 0.63 2.76
N PRO A 211 3.48 1.15 3.36
CA PRO A 211 2.12 0.83 2.93
C PRO A 211 1.86 1.02 1.43
N GLY A 212 2.39 2.08 0.80
CA GLY A 212 2.23 2.31 -0.63
C GLY A 212 2.92 1.24 -1.48
N ASP A 213 4.09 0.76 -1.04
CA ASP A 213 4.83 -0.29 -1.74
C ASP A 213 4.04 -1.60 -1.80
N LEU A 214 3.32 -1.94 -0.73
CA LEU A 214 2.50 -3.15 -0.69
C LEU A 214 1.35 -3.08 -1.70
N ILE A 215 0.69 -1.93 -1.84
CA ILE A 215 -0.39 -1.76 -2.83
C ILE A 215 0.17 -1.95 -4.25
N ILE A 216 1.29 -1.32 -4.56
CA ILE A 216 1.94 -1.45 -5.87
C ILE A 216 2.36 -2.91 -6.12
N LEU A 217 2.99 -3.55 -5.13
CA LEU A 217 3.41 -4.95 -5.22
C LEU A 217 2.23 -5.88 -5.52
N LEU A 218 1.07 -5.69 -4.86
CA LEU A 218 -0.14 -6.47 -5.13
C LEU A 218 -0.61 -6.29 -6.58
N THR A 219 -0.65 -5.06 -7.07
CA THR A 219 -1.08 -4.78 -8.45
C THR A 219 -0.13 -5.37 -9.49
N GLU A 220 1.17 -5.36 -9.23
CA GLU A 220 2.17 -5.99 -10.10
C GLU A 220 2.10 -7.53 -10.05
N MET A 221 1.85 -8.10 -8.87
CA MET A 221 1.61 -9.54 -8.74
C MET A 221 0.36 -9.95 -9.51
N GLU A 222 -0.73 -9.19 -9.41
CA GLU A 222 -1.96 -9.44 -10.16
C GLU A 222 -1.73 -9.39 -11.67
N ALA A 223 -1.02 -8.37 -12.16
CA ALA A 223 -0.72 -8.23 -13.59
C ALA A 223 0.10 -9.38 -14.17
N GLN A 224 0.75 -10.19 -13.33
CA GLN A 224 1.55 -11.36 -13.69
C GLN A 224 0.78 -12.68 -13.57
N LEU A 225 -0.50 -12.64 -13.14
CA LEU A 225 -1.35 -13.81 -13.09
C LEU A 225 -1.81 -14.25 -14.49
N PRO A 226 -1.98 -15.56 -14.70
CA PRO A 226 -2.55 -16.09 -15.94
C PRO A 226 -3.96 -15.55 -16.16
N GLY A 227 -4.23 -15.01 -17.35
CA GLY A 227 -5.54 -14.46 -17.69
C GLY A 227 -5.83 -13.08 -17.10
N ALA A 228 -4.87 -12.44 -16.43
CA ALA A 228 -4.99 -11.04 -16.05
C ALA A 228 -5.14 -10.18 -17.32
N THR A 229 -6.30 -9.56 -17.49
CA THR A 229 -6.51 -8.56 -18.53
C THR A 229 -5.57 -7.40 -18.21
N ARG A 230 -4.60 -7.12 -19.08
CA ARG A 230 -3.72 -5.95 -18.91
C ARG A 230 -4.61 -4.70 -18.91
N THR A 231 -4.83 -4.13 -17.73
CA THR A 231 -5.42 -2.79 -17.61
C THR A 231 -4.36 -1.83 -18.13
N SER A 232 -4.59 -1.32 -19.34
CA SER A 232 -3.80 -0.28 -19.99
C SER A 232 -3.89 1.04 -19.24
#